data_AF-A0A2V8G884-F1
#
_entry.id   AF-A0A2V8G884-F1
#
_cell.length_a   1.000
_cell.length_b   1.000
_cell.length_c   1.000
_cell.angle_alpha   90.00
_cell.angle_beta   90.00
_cell.angle_gamma   90.00
#
_symmetry.space_group_name_H-M   'P 1'
#
loop_
_entity.id
_entity.type
_entity.pdbx_description
1 polymer ?
#
loop_
_entity_poly.entity_id
_entity_poly.type
_entity_poly.pdbx_seq_one_letter_code
_entity_poly.pdbx_strand_id
1 'polypeptide(L)'
;MTLQPLWYYYPVKTISLKLPNPIDARLESRARELGKTKSEITREALARFLEEPATSGTLSCLDLVRDLVGTARGPGDLASNKKHMRGYGR
;
A
#
# COMPACT_ATOMS: atom_id res chain seq x y z
N MET A 1 -31.18 -6.16 -3.69
CA MET A 1 -30.83 -4.89 -3.02
C MET A 1 -29.42 -4.52 -3.44
N THR A 2 -29.26 -3.68 -4.47
CA THR A 2 -27.95 -3.15 -4.86
C THR A 2 -27.53 -2.13 -3.80
N LEU A 3 -26.55 -2.50 -2.97
CA LEU A 3 -25.88 -1.56 -2.06
C LEU A 3 -25.28 -0.46 -2.93
N GLN A 4 -25.87 0.74 -2.89
CA GLN A 4 -25.24 1.89 -3.51
C GLN A 4 -23.97 2.19 -2.71
N PRO A 5 -22.80 2.21 -3.36
CA PRO A 5 -21.54 2.41 -2.67
C PRO A 5 -21.51 3.77 -1.96
N LEU A 6 -20.89 3.80 -0.77
CA LEU A 6 -20.88 4.92 0.20
C LEU A 6 -20.45 6.28 -0.38
N TRP A 7 -19.84 6.30 -1.56
CA TRP A 7 -19.50 7.53 -2.26
C TRP A 7 -20.69 8.35 -2.77
N TYR A 8 -21.93 7.86 -2.66
CA TYR A 8 -23.14 8.67 -2.88
C TYR A 8 -23.32 9.77 -1.81
N TYR A 9 -22.82 9.56 -0.60
CA TYR A 9 -22.95 10.50 0.51
C TYR A 9 -21.77 11.47 0.69
N TYR A 10 -20.67 11.28 -0.06
CA TYR A 10 -19.52 12.17 -0.03
C TYR A 10 -19.50 13.11 -1.24
N PRO A 11 -19.10 14.38 -1.09
CA PRO A 11 -18.94 15.29 -2.22
C PRO A 11 -17.88 14.75 -3.18
N VAL A 12 -18.29 14.47 -4.41
CA VAL A 12 -17.41 13.97 -5.48
C VAL A 12 -16.91 15.15 -6.31
N LYS A 13 -15.60 15.24 -6.55
CA LYS A 13 -15.01 16.17 -7.53
C LYS A 13 -14.76 15.44 -8.84
N THR A 14 -15.18 16.03 -9.96
CA THR A 14 -14.93 15.51 -11.30
C THR A 14 -13.61 16.03 -11.84
N ILE A 15 -12.78 15.14 -12.37
CA ILE A 15 -11.55 15.47 -13.08
C ILE A 15 -11.64 14.95 -14.52
N SER A 16 -11.01 15.64 -15.46
CA SER A 16 -10.84 15.14 -16.83
C SER A 16 -9.45 14.53 -16.99
N LEU A 17 -9.39 13.28 -17.46
CA LEU A 17 -8.15 12.53 -17.64
C LEU A 17 -7.97 12.19 -19.12
N LYS A 18 -6.85 12.59 -19.72
CA LYS A 18 -6.48 12.17 -21.07
C LYS A 18 -5.82 10.79 -21.01
N LEU A 19 -6.36 9.83 -21.75
CA LEU A 19 -5.84 8.46 -21.80
C LEU A 19 -5.54 8.06 -23.24
N PRO A 20 -4.41 7.39 -23.51
CA PRO A 20 -4.20 6.67 -24.76
C PRO A 20 -5.30 5.62 -24.98
N ASN A 21 -5.80 5.49 -26.22
CA ASN A 21 -6.86 4.53 -26.58
C ASN A 21 -6.60 3.09 -26.09
N PRO A 22 -5.37 2.53 -26.17
CA PRO A 22 -5.11 1.19 -25.66
C PRO A 22 -5.33 1.04 -24.15
N ILE A 23 -5.12 2.11 -23.39
CA ILE A 23 -5.29 2.11 -21.93
C ILE A 23 -6.78 2.18 -21.58
N ASP A 24 -7.56 3.03 -22.27
CA ASP A 24 -9.02 3.08 -22.07
C ASP A 24 -9.69 1.75 -22.40
N ALA A 25 -9.28 1.09 -23.50
CA ALA A 25 -9.81 -0.22 -23.87
C ALA A 25 -9.54 -1.29 -22.80
N ARG A 26 -8.32 -1.30 -22.22
CA ARG A 26 -7.97 -2.21 -21.11
C ARG A 26 -8.76 -1.90 -19.85
N LEU A 27 -8.93 -0.61 -19.53
CA LEU A 27 -9.72 -0.15 -18.39
C LEU A 27 -11.18 -0.59 -18.54
N GLU A 28 -11.73 -0.51 -19.75
CA GLU A 28 -13.10 -0.92 -20.04
C GLU A 28 -13.30 -2.44 -19.95
N SER A 29 -12.35 -3.24 -20.46
CA SER A 29 -12.39 -4.70 -20.29
C SER A 29 -12.41 -5.08 -18.81
N ARG A 30 -11.50 -4.47 -18.02
CA ARG A 30 -11.42 -4.73 -16.57
C ARG A 30 -12.67 -4.27 -15.82
N ALA A 31 -13.25 -3.14 -16.21
CA ALA A 31 -14.52 -2.66 -15.66
C ALA A 31 -15.64 -3.69 -15.85
N ARG A 32 -15.77 -4.25 -17.06
CA ARG A 32 -16.75 -5.29 -17.37
C ARG A 32 -16.50 -6.59 -16.60
N GLU A 33 -15.26 -7.06 -16.57
CA GLU A 33 -14.86 -8.27 -15.84
C GLU A 33 -15.21 -8.19 -14.35
N LEU A 34 -15.03 -7.00 -13.75
CA LEU A 34 -15.24 -6.77 -12.31
C LEU A 34 -16.67 -6.29 -11.97
N GLY A 35 -17.53 -6.06 -12.97
CA GLY A 35 -18.86 -5.47 -12.76
C GLY A 35 -18.80 -4.04 -12.17
N LYS A 36 -17.73 -3.29 -12.45
CA LYS A 36 -17.49 -1.93 -11.96
C LYS A 36 -17.52 -0.92 -13.11
N THR A 37 -17.62 0.36 -12.78
CA THR A 37 -17.46 1.46 -13.73
C THR A 37 -15.98 1.86 -13.90
N LYS A 38 -15.65 2.53 -15.01
CA LYS A 38 -14.30 3.08 -15.24
C LYS A 38 -13.89 4.07 -14.14
N SER A 39 -14.85 4.88 -13.64
CA SER A 39 -14.59 5.86 -12.58
C SER A 39 -14.35 5.21 -11.21
N GLU A 40 -15.02 4.09 -10.89
CA GLU A 40 -14.75 3.32 -9.66
C GLU A 40 -13.35 2.72 -9.68
N ILE A 41 -12.96 2.05 -10.77
CA ILE A 41 -11.61 1.49 -10.89
C ILE A 41 -10.55 2.59 -10.81
N THR A 42 -10.76 3.70 -11.53
CA THR A 42 -9.81 4.82 -11.54
C THR A 42 -9.68 5.46 -10.16
N ARG A 43 -10.79 5.61 -9.43
CA ARG A 43 -10.79 6.16 -8.07
C ARG A 43 -10.10 5.23 -7.08
N GLU A 44 -10.37 3.92 -7.15
CA GLU A 44 -9.69 2.91 -6.33
C GLU A 44 -8.17 2.89 -6.59
N ALA A 45 -7.77 2.92 -7.86
CA ALA A 45 -6.36 2.97 -8.23
C ALA A 45 -5.67 4.25 -7.74
N LEU A 46 -6.34 5.40 -7.88
CA LEU A 46 -5.82 6.67 -7.41
C LEU A 46 -5.72 6.72 -5.87
N ALA A 47 -6.72 6.18 -5.16
CA ALA A 47 -6.67 6.10 -3.70
C ALA A 47 -5.47 5.25 -3.23
N ARG A 48 -5.29 4.07 -3.81
CA ARG A 48 -4.11 3.21 -3.52
C ARG A 48 -2.79 3.91 -3.80
N PHE A 49 -2.68 4.55 -4.95
CA PHE A 49 -1.47 5.29 -5.33
C PHE A 49 -1.15 6.45 -4.37
N LEU A 50 -2.17 7.09 -3.80
CA LEU A 50 -2.00 8.20 -2.86
C LEU A 50 -1.82 7.73 -1.40
N GLU A 51 -2.35 6.56 -1.04
CA GLU A 51 -2.20 5.94 0.28
C GLU A 51 -0.87 5.21 0.42
N GLU A 52 -0.27 4.74 -0.69
CA GLU A 52 1.08 4.20 -0.68
C GLU A 52 2.06 5.27 -0.19
N PRO A 53 2.71 5.09 0.97
CA PRO A 53 3.75 6.02 1.40
C PRO A 53 4.83 6.02 0.31
N ALA A 54 5.40 7.19 0.03
CA ALA A 54 6.46 7.39 -0.98
C ALA A 54 7.78 6.61 -0.70
N THR A 55 7.74 5.58 0.15
CA THR A 55 8.82 4.65 0.45
C THR A 55 8.86 3.55 -0.61
N SER A 56 9.00 3.95 -1.87
CA SER A 56 9.58 3.11 -2.92
C SER A 56 11.12 3.13 -2.88
N GLY A 57 11.70 3.63 -1.78
CA GLY A 57 13.08 3.36 -1.39
C GLY A 57 13.12 2.10 -0.54
N THR A 58 14.03 1.19 -0.86
CA THR A 58 14.35 -0.05 -0.13
C THR A 58 14.16 0.17 1.37
N LEU A 59 13.10 -0.44 1.95
CA LEU A 59 12.89 -0.41 3.40
C LEU A 59 14.17 -0.94 4.06
N SER A 60 14.77 -0.16 4.94
CA SER A 60 15.93 -0.63 5.68
C SER A 60 15.48 -1.78 6.60
N CYS A 61 16.41 -2.65 7.01
CA CYS A 61 16.09 -3.67 8.02
C CYS A 61 15.48 -3.05 9.30
N LEU A 62 15.85 -1.82 9.63
CA LEU A 62 15.26 -1.08 10.75
C LEU A 62 13.78 -0.77 10.49
N ASP A 63 13.43 -0.30 9.30
CA ASP A 63 12.05 0.06 8.95
C ASP A 63 11.09 -1.13 9.06
N LEU A 64 11.57 -2.32 8.70
CA LEU A 64 10.79 -3.56 8.77
C LEU A 64 10.51 -4.04 10.20
N VAL A 65 11.31 -3.62 11.19
CA VAL A 65 11.21 -4.08 12.59
C VAL A 65 10.87 -2.94 13.55
N ARG A 66 10.39 -1.80 13.03
CA ARG A 66 10.07 -0.61 13.84
C ARG A 66 9.04 -0.87 14.92
N ASP A 67 8.07 -1.72 14.65
CA ASP A 67 7.02 -2.17 15.57
C ASP A 67 7.56 -3.03 16.71
N LEU A 68 8.74 -3.66 16.52
CA LEU A 68 9.41 -4.47 17.53
C LEU A 68 10.35 -3.66 18.43
N VAL A 69 10.60 -2.37 18.13
CA VAL A 69 11.47 -1.52 18.94
C VAL A 69 10.89 -1.37 20.35
N GLY A 70 11.69 -1.75 21.36
CA GLY A 70 11.30 -1.68 22.78
C GLY A 70 10.55 -2.90 23.31
N THR A 71 10.26 -3.91 22.48
CA THR A 71 9.64 -5.16 22.94
C THR A 71 10.62 -6.09 23.68
N ALA A 72 11.91 -6.02 23.34
CA ALA A 72 12.96 -6.81 23.95
C ALA A 72 13.71 -6.03 25.03
N ARG A 73 14.07 -6.70 26.14
CA ARG A 73 14.95 -6.16 27.18
C ARG A 73 16.33 -6.79 27.12
N GLY A 74 17.37 -5.98 27.26
CA GLY A 74 18.73 -6.46 27.40
C GLY A 74 19.78 -5.36 27.36
N PRO A 75 21.07 -5.72 27.40
CA PRO A 75 22.18 -4.77 27.32
C PRO A 75 22.13 -3.93 26.04
N GLY A 76 22.47 -2.64 26.13
CA GLY A 76 22.40 -1.72 24.99
C GLY A 76 23.35 -2.05 23.83
N ASP A 77 24.30 -2.95 24.04
CA ASP A 77 25.32 -3.39 23.08
C ASP A 77 25.05 -4.79 22.49
N LEU A 78 23.83 -5.31 22.63
CA LEU A 78 23.39 -6.63 22.11
C LEU A 78 23.80 -6.90 20.65
N ALA A 79 23.67 -5.90 19.77
CA ALA A 79 23.99 -6.04 18.34
C ALA A 79 25.49 -5.83 18.01
N SER A 80 26.25 -5.20 18.92
CA SER A 80 27.63 -4.77 18.64
C SER A 80 28.68 -5.60 19.38
N ASN A 81 28.32 -6.24 20.49
CA ASN A 81 29.22 -6.99 21.34
C ASN A 81 29.12 -8.50 21.07
N LYS A 82 30.10 -9.02 20.32
CA LYS A 82 30.20 -10.43 19.89
C LYS A 82 30.15 -11.44 21.04
N LYS A 83 30.48 -11.05 22.28
CA LYS A 83 30.38 -11.93 23.46
C LYS A 83 28.96 -12.44 23.66
N HIS A 84 27.94 -11.65 23.33
CA HIS A 84 26.54 -12.03 23.49
C HIS A 84 26.03 -13.00 22.41
N MET A 85 26.75 -13.15 21.30
CA MET A 85 26.40 -14.11 20.23
C MET A 85 27.04 -15.50 20.42
N ARG A 86 27.83 -15.69 21.48
CA ARG A 86 28.54 -16.95 21.71
C ARG A 86 27.56 -18.09 22.01
N GLY A 87 27.55 -19.11 21.16
CA GLY A 87 26.66 -20.28 21.28
C GLY A 87 25.33 -20.16 20.57
N TYR A 88 25.09 -19.05 19.85
CA TYR A 88 23.91 -18.90 19.00
C TYR A 88 23.97 -19.90 17.82
N GLY A 89 22.90 -20.67 17.60
CA GLY A 89 22.77 -21.59 16.47
C GLY A 89 23.51 -22.93 16.60
N ARG A 90 23.90 -23.33 17.81
CA ARG A 90 24.40 -24.68 18.14
C ARG A 90 23.34 -25.53 18.82
#